data_AF-A0A7S1RTI1-F1
#
_entry.id   AF-A0A7S1RTI1-F1
#
_cell.length_a   1.000
_cell.length_b   1.000
_cell.length_c   1.000
_cell.angle_alpha   90.00
_cell.angle_beta   90.00
_cell.angle_gamma   90.00
#
_symmetry.space_group_name_H-M   'P 1'
#
loop_
_entity.id
_entity.type
_entity.pdbx_description
1 polymer ?
#
loop_
_entity_poly.entity_id
_entity_poly.type
_entity_poly.pdbx_seq_one_letter_code
_entity_poly.pdbx_strand_id
1 'polypeptide(L)'
;EAGEDDATCEGMIRDEFVRVSGARPADFDEGMKSRVKSLGRAIKDGSPVVLVKFKRLLVGAFASSAACESALEALFATKALNVAMRNSTNVSRSIARKCRVVDQRPEYGCRVEVDLPDSEMEALAEATASGMLGESLSRRLRAAGVA
;
A
#
# COMPACT_ATOMS: atom_id res chain seq x y z
N GLU A 1 28.91 1.75 -29.52
CA GLU A 1 27.62 2.44 -29.38
C GLU A 1 27.84 3.63 -28.47
N ALA A 2 27.68 4.85 -28.98
CA ALA A 2 27.83 6.07 -28.20
C ALA A 2 26.61 6.17 -27.27
N GLY A 3 26.71 5.60 -26.08
CA GLY A 3 25.65 5.63 -25.09
C GLY A 3 25.47 7.06 -24.61
N GLU A 4 24.24 7.57 -24.71
CA GLU A 4 23.80 8.72 -23.91
C GLU A 4 24.21 8.49 -22.45
N ASP A 5 24.58 9.55 -21.74
CA ASP A 5 24.97 9.43 -20.34
C ASP A 5 23.82 8.82 -19.51
N ASP A 6 24.18 8.14 -18.41
CA ASP A 6 23.21 7.46 -17.55
C ASP A 6 22.10 8.40 -17.05
N ALA A 7 22.40 9.69 -16.90
CA ALA A 7 21.43 10.70 -16.47
C ALA A 7 20.36 10.97 -17.52
N THR A 8 20.74 11.06 -18.80
CA THR A 8 19.82 11.22 -19.93
C THR A 8 18.91 10.01 -20.06
N CYS A 9 19.47 8.80 -19.99
CA CYS A 9 18.70 7.56 -20.02
C CYS A 9 17.71 7.48 -18.84
N GLU A 10 18.12 7.89 -17.64
CA GLU A 10 17.24 7.87 -16.47
C GLU A 10 16.09 8.88 -16.56
N GLY A 11 16.33 10.05 -17.14
CA GLY A 11 15.30 11.03 -17.45
C GLY A 11 14.24 10.46 -18.39
N MET A 12 14.68 9.85 -19.50
CA MET A 12 13.78 9.24 -20.48
C MET A 12 12.95 8.10 -19.88
N ILE A 13 13.55 7.24 -19.05
CA ILE A 13 12.82 6.16 -18.37
C ILE A 13 11.72 6.73 -17.47
N ARG A 14 12.03 7.78 -16.70
CA ARG A 14 11.06 8.42 -15.81
C ARG A 14 9.89 9.01 -16.58
N ASP A 15 10.18 9.75 -17.65
CA ASP A 15 9.16 10.42 -18.47
C ASP A 15 8.25 9.40 -19.12
N GLU A 16 8.82 8.34 -19.69
CA GLU A 16 8.06 7.25 -20.29
C GLU A 16 7.21 6.50 -19.24
N PHE A 17 7.76 6.22 -18.07
CA PHE A 17 7.01 5.61 -16.96
C PHE A 17 5.82 6.46 -16.56
N VAL A 18 6.01 7.76 -16.35
CA VAL A 18 4.93 8.69 -15.98
C VAL A 18 3.87 8.76 -17.09
N ARG A 19 4.30 8.84 -18.35
CA ARG A 19 3.41 8.90 -19.51
C ARG A 19 2.54 7.64 -19.63
N VAL A 20 3.12 6.45 -19.49
CA VAL A 20 2.41 5.18 -19.67
C VAL A 20 1.56 4.82 -18.45
N SER A 21 2.07 5.08 -17.23
CA SER A 21 1.39 4.68 -15.99
C SER A 21 0.36 5.70 -15.49
N GLY A 22 0.47 6.96 -15.92
CA GLY A 22 -0.27 8.08 -15.33
C GLY A 22 0.12 8.41 -13.89
N ALA A 23 1.20 7.82 -13.38
CA ALA A 23 1.71 8.09 -12.03
C ALA A 23 2.31 9.49 -11.93
N ARG A 24 2.42 10.05 -10.72
CA ARG A 24 3.06 11.36 -10.55
C ARG A 24 4.58 11.19 -10.65
N PRO A 25 5.33 12.22 -11.06
CA PRO A 25 6.78 12.14 -11.14
C PRO A 25 7.49 11.83 -9.81
N ALA A 26 6.82 12.05 -8.67
CA ALA A 26 7.31 11.71 -7.33
C ALA A 26 7.09 10.24 -6.95
N ASP A 27 6.20 9.52 -7.66
CA ASP A 27 5.96 8.09 -7.44
C ASP A 27 7.03 7.22 -8.15
N PHE A 28 7.87 7.84 -9.01
CA PHE A 28 9.06 7.22 -9.60
C PHE A 28 10.27 7.36 -8.65
N ASP A 29 10.17 6.74 -7.48
CA ASP A 29 11.25 6.68 -6.49
C ASP A 29 12.35 5.67 -6.86
N GLU A 30 13.42 5.59 -6.07
CA GLU A 30 14.53 4.65 -6.29
C GLU A 30 14.08 3.18 -6.33
N GLY A 31 13.05 2.83 -5.55
CA GLY A 31 12.48 1.49 -5.56
C GLY A 31 11.78 1.18 -6.88
N MET A 32 11.01 2.13 -7.41
CA MET A 32 10.36 2.01 -8.71
C MET A 32 11.39 1.99 -9.84
N LYS A 33 12.36 2.89 -9.82
CA LYS A 33 13.47 2.97 -10.78
C LYS A 33 14.22 1.65 -10.88
N SER A 34 14.58 1.06 -9.75
CA SER A 34 15.23 -0.25 -9.67
C SER A 34 14.39 -1.36 -10.33
N ARG A 35 13.07 -1.39 -10.07
CA ARG A 35 12.14 -2.36 -10.67
C ARG A 35 12.02 -2.21 -12.18
N VAL A 36 11.89 -0.98 -12.67
CA VAL A 36 11.80 -0.71 -14.12
C VAL A 36 13.09 -1.11 -14.83
N LYS A 37 14.27 -0.80 -14.27
CA LYS A 37 15.55 -1.27 -14.81
C LYS A 37 15.67 -2.80 -14.81
N SER A 38 15.26 -3.45 -13.72
CA SER A 38 15.26 -4.92 -13.63
C SER A 38 14.33 -5.56 -14.66
N LEU A 39 13.15 -4.97 -14.89
CA LEU A 39 12.21 -5.43 -15.91
C LEU A 39 12.80 -5.27 -17.33
N GLY A 40 13.37 -4.11 -17.63
CA GLY A 40 14.03 -3.87 -18.93
C GLY A 40 15.16 -4.85 -19.20
N ARG A 41 15.97 -5.18 -18.18
CA ARG A 41 17.01 -6.20 -18.27
C ARG A 41 16.43 -7.59 -18.52
N ALA A 42 15.41 -8.00 -17.76
CA ALA A 42 14.75 -9.29 -17.97
C ALA A 42 14.20 -9.46 -19.40
N ILE A 43 13.59 -8.38 -19.95
CA ILE A 43 13.10 -8.37 -21.35
C ILE A 43 14.27 -8.49 -22.33
N LYS A 44 15.34 -7.71 -22.15
CA LYS A 44 16.54 -7.76 -23.00
C LYS A 44 17.18 -9.14 -23.02
N ASP A 45 17.24 -9.79 -21.86
CA ASP A 45 17.88 -11.10 -21.68
C ASP A 45 16.96 -12.26 -22.09
N GLY A 46 15.74 -11.98 -22.61
CA GLY A 46 14.77 -12.99 -23.01
C GLY A 46 14.21 -13.81 -21.83
N SER A 47 14.34 -13.29 -20.61
CA SER A 47 13.83 -13.94 -19.41
C SER A 47 12.30 -13.88 -19.38
N PRO A 48 11.60 -14.97 -19.02
CA PRO A 48 10.14 -14.97 -18.94
C PRO A 48 9.67 -13.96 -17.88
N VAL A 49 8.80 -13.03 -18.28
CA VAL A 49 8.16 -12.07 -17.38
C VAL A 49 6.76 -12.56 -17.04
N VAL A 50 6.50 -12.81 -15.75
CA VAL A 50 5.18 -13.23 -15.26
C VAL A 50 4.45 -12.03 -14.66
N LEU A 51 3.29 -11.71 -15.22
CA LEU A 51 2.40 -10.68 -14.66
C LEU A 51 1.53 -11.31 -13.57
N VAL A 52 1.82 -10.97 -12.32
CA VAL A 52 1.01 -11.36 -11.16
C VAL A 52 0.09 -10.20 -10.78
N LYS A 53 -1.22 -10.40 -10.90
CA LYS A 53 -2.22 -9.43 -10.43
C LYS A 53 -2.45 -9.64 -8.94
N PHE A 54 -1.95 -8.72 -8.12
CA PHE A 54 -2.22 -8.72 -6.69
C PHE A 54 -3.56 -8.03 -6.41
N LYS A 55 -4.55 -8.79 -5.96
CA LYS A 55 -5.79 -8.22 -5.45
C LYS A 55 -5.54 -7.62 -4.07
N ARG A 56 -6.15 -6.47 -3.83
CA ARG A 56 -5.95 -5.70 -2.61
C ARG A 56 -7.26 -5.09 -2.16
N LEU A 57 -7.56 -5.25 -0.88
CA LEU A 57 -8.61 -4.51 -0.20
C LEU A 57 -8.03 -3.18 0.30
N LEU A 58 -8.63 -2.07 -0.09
CA LEU A 58 -8.27 -0.75 0.42
C LEU A 58 -9.16 -0.42 1.61
N VAL A 59 -8.55 -0.23 2.77
CA VAL A 59 -9.25 0.12 4.00
C VAL A 59 -8.85 1.53 4.38
N GLY A 60 -9.83 2.39 4.63
CA GLY A 60 -9.62 3.78 5.02
C GLY A 60 -10.57 4.19 6.13
N ALA A 61 -10.12 5.06 7.03
CA ALA A 61 -10.95 5.62 8.08
C ALA A 61 -10.56 7.08 8.36
N PHE A 62 -11.57 7.90 8.62
CA PHE A 62 -11.38 9.27 9.11
C PHE A 62 -11.26 9.26 10.63
N ALA A 63 -10.24 9.93 11.15
CA ALA A 63 -10.10 10.15 12.59
C ALA A 63 -10.74 11.48 13.01
N SER A 64 -11.11 11.56 14.28
CA SER A 64 -11.56 12.78 14.95
C SER A 64 -10.40 13.66 15.45
N SER A 65 -9.14 13.21 15.32
CA SER A 65 -7.97 13.99 15.70
C SER A 65 -7.79 15.19 14.78
N ALA A 66 -7.12 16.25 15.26
CA ALA A 66 -6.85 17.45 14.47
C ALA A 66 -5.71 17.26 13.45
N ALA A 67 -4.88 16.22 13.63
CA ALA A 67 -3.70 15.97 12.79
C ALA A 67 -3.43 14.48 12.59
N CYS A 68 -2.62 14.18 11.58
CA CYS A 68 -2.06 12.87 11.32
C CYS A 68 -0.99 12.51 12.35
N GLU A 69 -1.06 11.29 12.87
CA GLU A 69 -0.08 10.70 13.78
C GLU A 69 0.53 9.47 13.12
N SER A 70 1.81 9.54 12.72
CA SER A 70 2.47 8.44 12.01
C SER A 70 2.49 7.12 12.80
N ALA A 71 2.45 7.20 14.13
CA ALA A 71 2.37 6.01 14.98
C ALA A 71 1.06 5.22 14.81
N LEU A 72 -0.03 5.89 14.39
CA LEU A 72 -1.32 5.26 14.16
C LEU A 72 -1.41 4.57 12.80
N GLU A 73 -0.55 4.92 11.83
CA GLU A 73 -0.56 4.32 10.49
C GLU A 73 -0.30 2.80 10.55
N ALA A 74 0.75 2.40 11.27
CA ALA A 74 1.10 0.98 11.44
C ALA A 74 0.08 0.23 12.31
N LEU A 75 -0.48 0.90 13.32
CA LEU A 75 -1.52 0.33 14.19
C LEU A 75 -2.81 0.09 13.41
N PHE A 76 -3.22 1.05 12.59
CA PHE A 76 -4.38 0.95 11.71
C PHE A 76 -4.23 -0.21 10.72
N ALA A 77 -3.08 -0.29 10.04
CA ALA A 77 -2.79 -1.37 9.10
C ALA A 77 -2.81 -2.76 9.76
N THR A 78 -2.28 -2.87 10.99
CA THR A 78 -2.30 -4.13 11.76
C THR A 78 -3.73 -4.51 12.15
N LYS A 79 -4.56 -3.55 12.59
CA LYS A 79 -5.96 -3.81 12.94
C LYS A 79 -6.79 -4.23 11.75
N ALA A 80 -6.69 -3.50 10.63
CA ALA A 80 -7.36 -3.85 9.40
C ALA A 80 -6.97 -5.26 8.92
N LEU A 81 -5.69 -5.62 9.02
CA LEU A 81 -5.22 -6.97 8.72
C LEU A 81 -5.89 -8.02 9.63
N ASN A 82 -5.86 -7.81 10.95
CA ASN A 82 -6.43 -8.75 11.90
C ASN A 82 -7.94 -8.94 11.70
N VAL A 83 -8.68 -7.85 11.42
CA VAL A 83 -10.11 -7.93 11.11
C VAL A 83 -10.34 -8.70 9.81
N ALA A 84 -9.59 -8.40 8.75
CA ALA A 84 -9.72 -9.12 7.49
C ALA A 84 -9.38 -10.62 7.64
N MET A 85 -8.33 -10.97 8.38
CA MET A 85 -7.93 -12.36 8.65
C MET A 85 -8.97 -13.17 9.45
N ARG A 86 -9.79 -12.51 10.29
CA ARG A 86 -10.92 -13.18 10.98
C ARG A 86 -12.03 -13.60 10.01
N ASN A 87 -12.13 -12.94 8.87
CA ASN A 87 -13.19 -13.14 7.89
C ASN A 87 -12.72 -13.96 6.67
N SER A 88 -11.41 -14.10 6.45
CA SER A 88 -10.86 -14.94 5.38
C SER A 88 -9.43 -15.38 5.69
N THR A 89 -9.13 -16.64 5.39
CA THR A 89 -7.77 -17.20 5.49
C THR A 89 -6.85 -16.79 4.34
N ASN A 90 -7.41 -16.25 3.24
CA ASN A 90 -6.65 -15.86 2.05
C ASN A 90 -6.16 -14.40 2.13
N VAL A 91 -5.96 -13.92 3.35
CA VAL A 91 -5.44 -12.60 3.68
C VAL A 91 -4.01 -12.78 4.19
N SER A 92 -3.03 -12.09 3.59
CA SER A 92 -1.62 -12.38 3.86
C SER A 92 -0.88 -11.28 4.61
N ARG A 93 -1.05 -10.02 4.20
CA ARG A 93 -0.35 -8.87 4.81
C ARG A 93 -1.09 -7.56 4.60
N SER A 94 -0.75 -6.56 5.41
CA SER A 94 -1.14 -5.18 5.19
C SER A 94 0.06 -4.27 4.91
N ILE A 95 -0.18 -3.26 4.10
CA ILE A 95 0.78 -2.21 3.75
C ILE A 95 0.16 -0.90 4.22
N ALA A 96 0.73 -0.32 5.27
CA ALA A 96 0.31 0.99 5.78
C ALA A 96 0.51 2.06 4.71
N ARG A 97 -0.42 3.00 4.63
CA ARG A 97 -0.27 4.22 3.84
C ARG A 97 -0.04 5.37 4.78
N LYS A 98 0.77 6.34 4.33
CA LYS A 98 0.93 7.61 5.03
C LYS A 98 -0.43 8.25 5.23
N CYS A 99 -0.69 8.73 6.44
CA CYS A 99 -1.88 9.50 6.73
C CYS A 99 -1.89 10.77 5.88
N ARG A 100 -3.07 11.16 5.41
CA ARG A 100 -3.29 12.40 4.67
C ARG A 100 -4.48 13.13 5.25
N VAL A 101 -4.53 14.45 5.08
CA VAL A 101 -5.68 15.25 5.49
C VAL A 101 -6.60 15.42 4.29
N VAL A 102 -7.86 15.01 4.42
CA VAL A 102 -8.91 15.16 3.42
C VAL A 102 -10.11 15.80 4.11
N ASP A 103 -10.62 16.90 3.56
CA ASP A 103 -11.71 17.68 4.15
C ASP A 103 -11.47 18.05 5.62
N GLN A 104 -10.26 18.53 5.93
CA GLN A 104 -9.81 18.89 7.28
C GLN A 104 -9.80 17.75 8.31
N ARG A 105 -9.95 16.49 7.86
CA ARG A 105 -9.90 15.32 8.73
C ARG A 105 -8.74 14.41 8.35
N PRO A 106 -7.97 13.89 9.33
CA PRO A 106 -6.96 12.87 9.06
C PRO A 106 -7.61 11.59 8.55
N GLU A 107 -7.16 11.12 7.39
CA GLU A 107 -7.52 9.84 6.80
C GLU A 107 -6.34 8.88 6.98
N TYR A 108 -6.58 7.82 7.75
CA TYR A 108 -5.68 6.67 7.85
C TYR A 108 -6.09 5.63 6.83
N GLY A 109 -5.13 5.02 6.18
CA GLY A 109 -5.40 4.02 5.16
C GLY A 109 -4.36 2.91 5.12
N CYS A 110 -4.77 1.75 4.62
CA CYS A 110 -3.87 0.66 4.31
C CYS A 110 -4.38 -0.14 3.11
N ARG A 111 -3.48 -0.95 2.54
CA ARG A 111 -3.83 -1.98 1.55
C ARG A 111 -3.65 -3.33 2.21
N VAL A 112 -4.69 -4.15 2.24
CA VAL A 112 -4.62 -5.54 2.68
C VAL A 112 -4.51 -6.41 1.43
N GLU A 113 -3.49 -7.25 1.37
CA GLU A 113 -3.31 -8.19 0.25
C GLU A 113 -4.18 -9.43 0.47
N VAL A 114 -4.91 -9.78 -0.59
CA VAL A 114 -5.91 -10.82 -0.57
C VAL A 114 -5.81 -11.67 -1.83
N ASP A 115 -6.05 -12.97 -1.69
CA ASP A 115 -6.09 -13.91 -2.80
C ASP A 115 -7.48 -14.56 -2.86
N LEU A 116 -8.45 -13.78 -3.33
CA LEU A 116 -9.87 -14.15 -3.35
C LEU A 116 -10.49 -13.89 -4.72
N PRO A 117 -11.51 -14.66 -5.13
CA PRO A 117 -12.29 -14.33 -6.31
C PRO A 117 -13.04 -13.01 -6.12
N ASP A 118 -13.35 -12.30 -7.22
CA ASP A 118 -13.99 -10.98 -7.16
C ASP A 118 -15.38 -11.04 -6.50
N SER A 119 -16.07 -12.18 -6.61
CA SER A 119 -17.35 -12.44 -5.95
C SER A 119 -17.28 -12.40 -4.42
N GLU A 120 -16.13 -12.71 -3.83
CA GLU A 120 -15.93 -12.74 -2.38
C GLU A 120 -15.33 -11.43 -1.83
N MET A 121 -14.79 -10.58 -2.72
CA MET A 121 -14.18 -9.31 -2.35
C MET A 121 -15.17 -8.35 -1.69
N GLU A 122 -16.40 -8.27 -2.21
CA GLU A 122 -17.45 -7.39 -1.68
C GLU A 122 -17.82 -7.80 -0.25
N ALA A 123 -18.02 -9.10 -0.02
CA ALA A 123 -18.36 -9.64 1.29
C ALA A 123 -17.24 -9.42 2.31
N LEU A 124 -15.97 -9.63 1.90
CA LEU A 124 -14.83 -9.34 2.76
C LEU A 124 -14.70 -7.84 3.05
N ALA A 125 -14.95 -6.99 2.06
CA ALA A 125 -14.91 -5.54 2.23
C ALA A 125 -15.94 -5.08 3.27
N GLU A 126 -17.18 -5.55 3.16
CA GLU A 126 -18.27 -5.23 4.09
C GLU A 126 -17.98 -5.74 5.51
N ALA A 127 -17.53 -7.00 5.63
CA ALA A 127 -17.17 -7.60 6.91
C ALA A 127 -15.98 -6.87 7.57
N THR A 128 -15.01 -6.43 6.77
CA THR A 128 -13.86 -5.66 7.25
C THR A 128 -14.29 -4.26 7.69
N ALA A 129 -15.13 -3.58 6.92
CA ALA A 129 -15.65 -2.27 7.26
C ALA A 129 -16.45 -2.33 8.57
N SER A 130 -17.37 -3.28 8.69
CA SER A 130 -18.16 -3.52 9.90
C SER A 130 -17.29 -3.85 11.11
N GLY A 131 -16.29 -4.72 10.95
CA GLY A 131 -15.38 -5.07 12.03
C GLY A 131 -14.51 -3.90 12.51
N MET A 132 -14.12 -3.01 11.59
CA MET A 132 -13.32 -1.82 11.93
C MET A 132 -14.10 -0.76 12.72
N LEU A 133 -15.43 -0.70 12.63
CA LEU A 133 -16.25 0.22 13.44
C LEU A 133 -16.14 -0.06 14.95
N GLY A 134 -15.88 -1.32 15.34
CA GLY A 134 -15.69 -1.71 16.73
C GLY A 134 -14.26 -1.56 17.27
N GLU A 135 -13.30 -1.20 16.42
CA GLU A 135 -11.89 -1.16 16.77
C GLU A 135 -11.44 0.26 17.15
N SER A 136 -10.94 0.44 18.39
CA SER A 136 -10.29 1.70 18.77
C SER A 136 -8.80 1.69 18.41
N LEU A 137 -8.28 2.82 17.94
CA LEU A 137 -6.84 3.01 17.65
C LEU A 137 -6.04 3.44 18.89
N SER A 138 -6.60 3.25 20.08
CA SER A 138 -5.93 3.62 21.33
C SER A 138 -4.67 2.78 21.54
N ARG A 139 -3.52 3.42 21.81
CA ARG A 139 -2.38 2.71 22.39
C ARG A 139 -2.87 2.10 23.70
N ARG A 140 -2.83 0.77 23.81
CA ARG A 140 -2.82 0.16 25.14
C ARG A 140 -1.53 0.64 25.79
N LEU A 141 -1.64 1.57 26.74
CA LEU A 141 -0.59 1.78 27.71
C LEU A 141 -0.39 0.40 28.36
N ARG A 142 0.65 -0.33 27.96
CA ARG A 142 1.15 -1.42 28.79
C ARG A 142 1.45 -0.75 30.12
N ALA A 143 0.70 -1.11 31.15
CA ALA A 143 1.08 -0.83 32.52
C ALA A 143 2.49 -1.39 32.69
N ALA A 144 3.49 -0.53 32.53
CA ALA A 144 4.81 -0.79 33.06
C ALA A 144 4.57 -0.87 34.56
N GLY A 145 4.63 -2.10 35.08
CA GLY A 145 4.53 -2.35 36.50
C GLY A 145 5.55 -1.48 37.21
N VAL A 146 5.04 -0.54 38.00
CA VAL A 146 5.76 -0.02 39.15
C VAL A 146 5.56 -1.08 40.22
N ALA A 147 6.54 -1.95 40.34
CA ALA A 147 6.79 -2.72 41.56
C ALA A 147 7.59 -1.83 42.52
#